data_AF-A0A0K8R770-F1
#
_entry.id   AF-A0A0K8R770-F1
#
_cell.length_a   1.000
_cell.length_b   1.000
_cell.length_c   1.000
_cell.angle_alpha   90.00
_cell.angle_beta   90.00
_cell.angle_gamma   90.00
#
_symmetry.space_group_name_H-M   'P 1'
#
loop_
_entity.id
_entity.type
_entity.pdbx_description
1 polymer ?
#
loop_
_entity_poly.entity_id
_entity_poly.type
_entity_poly.pdbx_seq_one_letter_code
_entity_poly.pdbx_strand_id
1 'polypeptide(L)' 'MYFIASANANSCTDMPGDSCRMFCYDHYGYAVIRPKNPGTACKMSGGKAGECENGECIKKLKRVKIQ' A
#
# COMPACT_ATOMS: atom_id res chain seq x y z
N MET A 1 -0.56 -21.48 -9.40
CA MET A 1 -1.10 -21.47 -8.03
C MET A 1 -1.95 -20.22 -7.85
N TYR A 2 -3.28 -20.35 -7.90
CA TYR A 2 -4.19 -19.28 -7.50
C TYR A 2 -4.53 -19.49 -6.04
N PHE A 3 -3.88 -18.74 -5.15
CA PHE A 3 -4.18 -18.75 -3.72
C PHE A 3 -5.47 -17.98 -3.49
N ILE A 4 -6.62 -18.65 -3.64
CA ILE A 4 -7.88 -18.13 -3.12
C ILE A 4 -7.94 -18.60 -1.66
N ALA A 5 -7.36 -17.80 -0.77
CA ALA A 5 -7.54 -17.97 0.66
C ALA A 5 -8.96 -17.53 1.01
N SER A 6 -9.87 -18.50 1.15
CA SER A 6 -11.19 -18.29 1.73
C SER A 6 -11.03 -17.92 3.21
N ALA A 7 -11.38 -16.70 3.59
CA ALA A 7 -11.71 -16.37 4.96
C ALA A 7 -12.64 -15.16 5.01
N ASN A 8 -13.72 -15.30 5.74
CA ASN A 8 -14.64 -14.29 6.22
C ASN A 8 -13.91 -13.18 7.01
N ALA A 9 -13.26 -12.23 6.35
CA ALA A 9 -12.62 -11.09 6.97
C ALA A 9 -12.48 -10.01 5.91
N ASN A 10 -12.58 -8.72 6.26
CA ASN A 10 -12.33 -7.59 5.36
C ASN A 10 -11.11 -7.85 4.47
N SER A 11 -11.33 -8.38 3.26
CA SER A 11 -10.26 -8.95 2.46
C SER A 11 -9.62 -7.81 1.70
N CYS A 12 -8.49 -7.34 2.21
CA CYS A 12 -7.68 -6.31 1.57
C CYS A 12 -6.58 -6.95 0.73
N THR A 13 -6.65 -6.76 -0.58
CA THR A 13 -5.63 -7.18 -1.55
C THR A 13 -4.78 -6.00 -1.98
N ASP A 14 -3.47 -6.24 -2.18
CA ASP A 14 -2.57 -5.22 -2.70
C ASP A 14 -2.92 -4.85 -4.15
N MET A 15 -2.92 -3.56 -4.48
CA MET A 15 -3.23 -3.12 -5.84
C MET A 15 -2.01 -3.30 -6.75
N PRO A 16 -2.12 -4.04 -7.87
CA PRO A 16 -0.98 -4.26 -8.76
C PRO A 16 -0.55 -2.93 -9.39
N GLY A 17 0.74 -2.58 -9.21
CA GLY A 17 1.35 -1.38 -9.79
C GLY A 17 1.44 -0.18 -8.85
N ASP A 18 0.65 -0.12 -7.78
CA ASP A 18 0.60 1.01 -6.86
C ASP A 18 0.89 0.56 -5.43
N SER A 19 2.11 0.83 -4.95
CA SER A 19 2.61 0.26 -3.70
C SER A 19 1.89 0.77 -2.45
N CYS A 20 1.08 1.83 -2.54
CA CYS A 20 0.51 2.53 -1.38
C CYS A 20 -1.01 2.49 -1.28
N ARG A 21 -1.69 1.73 -2.14
CA ARG A 21 -3.13 1.53 -2.11
C ARG A 21 -3.45 0.05 -2.02
N MET A 22 -4.52 -0.26 -1.29
CA MET A 22 -5.05 -1.60 -1.20
C MET A 22 -6.53 -1.59 -1.55
N PHE A 23 -6.96 -2.68 -2.15
CA PHE A 23 -8.35 -2.93 -2.49
C PHE A 23 -8.97 -3.78 -1.40
N CYS A 24 -9.87 -3.20 -0.63
CA CYS A 24 -10.55 -3.89 0.46
C CYS A 24 -12.01 -4.13 0.12
N TYR A 25 -12.55 -5.27 0.57
CA TYR A 25 -13.99 -5.47 0.63
C TYR A 25 -14.48 -5.09 2.02
N ASP A 26 -15.49 -4.22 2.07
CA ASP A 26 -16.20 -3.88 3.31
C ASP A 26 -17.10 -5.05 3.75
N HIS A 27 -17.62 -5.00 4.97
CA HIS A 27 -18.50 -6.04 5.53
C HIS A 27 -19.77 -6.28 4.68
N TYR A 28 -20.18 -5.26 3.91
CA TYR A 28 -21.30 -5.35 2.96
C TYR A 28 -20.89 -5.85 1.56
N GLY A 29 -19.63 -6.23 1.35
CA GLY A 29 -19.12 -6.69 0.05
C GLY A 29 -18.80 -5.56 -0.93
N TYR A 30 -18.85 -4.30 -0.51
CA TYR A 30 -18.45 -3.18 -1.37
C TYR A 30 -16.93 -3.09 -1.49
N ALA A 31 -16.48 -2.94 -2.73
CA ALA A 31 -15.11 -2.61 -3.07
C ALA A 31 -14.76 -1.19 -2.61
N VAL A 32 -13.79 -1.05 -1.72
CA VAL A 32 -13.28 0.24 -1.26
C VAL A 32 -11.76 0.30 -1.43
N ILE A 33 -11.27 1.41 -1.96
CA ILE A 33 -9.83 1.68 -2.06
C ILE A 33 -9.39 2.35 -0.77
N ARG A 34 -8.44 1.74 -0.06
CA ARG A 34 -7.86 2.29 1.16
C ARG A 34 -6.38 2.60 0.97
N PRO A 35 -5.88 3.70 1.54
CA PRO A 35 -4.44 3.92 1.61
C PRO A 35 -3.80 2.90 2.56
N LYS A 36 -2.57 2.49 2.25
CA LYS A 36 -1.73 1.73 3.19
C LYS A 36 -1.32 2.60 4.36
N ASN A 37 -0.89 1.94 5.44
CA ASN A 37 -0.35 2.61 6.60
C ASN A 37 0.79 3.56 6.21
N PRO A 38 0.82 4.79 6.76
CA PRO A 38 1.89 5.71 6.51
C PRO A 38 3.24 5.10 6.94
N GLY A 39 4.29 5.35 6.18
CA GLY A 39 5.62 4.76 6.42
C GLY A 39 5.81 3.35 5.84
N THR A 40 4.79 2.74 5.24
CA THR A 40 4.96 1.46 4.52
C THR A 40 5.95 1.66 3.38
N ALA A 41 6.96 0.78 3.28
CA ALA A 41 7.95 0.86 2.22
C ALA A 41 7.29 0.69 0.84
N CYS A 42 7.61 1.59 -0.08
CA CYS A 42 7.11 1.56 -1.45
C CYS A 42 8.23 1.79 -2.45
N LYS A 43 8.01 1.40 -3.71
CA LYS A 43 8.97 1.61 -4.79
C LYS A 43 8.35 2.55 -5.81
N MET A 44 8.99 3.69 -6.02
CA MET A 44 8.59 4.64 -7.06
C MET A 44 9.00 4.16 -8.44
N SER A 45 8.38 4.77 -9.46
CA SER A 45 8.89 4.79 -10.83
C SER A 45 10.38 5.14 -10.85
N GLY A 46 11.16 4.37 -11.60
CA GLY A 46 12.62 4.47 -11.62
C GLY A 46 13.33 3.74 -10.46
N GLY A 47 12.61 2.92 -9.68
CA GLY A 47 13.17 2.01 -8.69
C GLY A 47 13.65 2.66 -7.40
N LYS A 48 13.28 3.91 -7.16
CA LYS A 48 13.64 4.65 -5.94
C LYS A 48 12.80 4.17 -4.76
N ALA A 49 13.44 3.95 -3.62
CA ALA A 49 12.74 3.66 -2.38
C ALA A 49 11.97 4.91 -1.90
N GLY A 50 10.73 4.68 -1.48
CA GLY A 50 9.85 5.66 -0.89
C GLY A 50 9.12 5.08 0.31
N GLU A 51 8.25 5.90 0.89
CA GLU A 51 7.34 5.53 1.96
C GLU A 51 5.93 5.96 1.57
N CYS A 52 4.92 5.18 1.97
CA CYS A 52 3.54 5.56 1.73
C CYS A 52 3.15 6.73 2.64
N GLU A 53 2.50 7.73 2.07
CA GLU A 53 1.87 8.82 2.79
C GLU A 53 0.58 9.18 2.04
N ASN A 54 -0.55 9.20 2.75
CA ASN A 54 -1.87 9.50 2.17
C ASN A 54 -2.24 8.68 0.91
N GLY A 55 -1.76 7.44 0.81
CA GLY A 55 -2.03 6.58 -0.34
C GLY A 55 -1.19 6.88 -1.58
N GLU A 56 -0.13 7.67 -1.43
CA GLU A 56 0.88 7.96 -2.45
C GLU A 56 2.25 7.49 -1.97
N CYS A 57 3.08 7.00 -2.89
CA CYS A 57 4.47 6.69 -2.59
C CYS A 57 5.27 7.99 -2.62
N ILE A 58 5.69 8.49 -1.46
CA ILE A 58 6.51 9.70 -1.32
C ILE A 58 7.98 9.36 -1.11
N LYS A 59 8.87 10.28 -1.47
CA LYS A 59 10.31 10.00 -1.43
C LYS A 59 10.70 10.06 0.03
N LYS A 60 11.35 9.00 0.52
CA LYS A 60 12.03 9.07 1.81
C LYS A 60 13.13 10.10 1.68
N LEU A 61 12.85 11.32 2.13
CA LEU A 61 13.88 12.33 2.35
C LEU A 61 14.78 11.71 3.41
N LYS A 62 15.97 11.25 2.99
CA LYS A 62 17.02 10.88 3.94
C LYS A 62 17.16 12.11 4.84
N ARG A 63 16.75 12.02 6.10
CA ARG A 63 17.13 13.02 7.11
C ARG A 63 18.64 13.05 7.07
N VAL A 64 19.19 14.06 6.42
CA VAL A 64 20.61 14.37 6.50
C VAL A 64 20.81 14.72 7.97
N LYS A 65 21.33 13.78 8.75
CA LYS A 65 21.87 14.12 10.07
C LYS A 65 23.07 15.01 9.79
N ILE A 66 22.85 16.32 9.87
CA ILE A 66 23.92 17.28 10.03
C ILE A 66 24.45 17.01 11.44
N GLN A 67 25.58 16.30 11.51
CA GLN A 67 26.42 16.23 12.72
C GLN A 67 27.45 17.34 12.64
#